data_AF-A0A1H2AJV6-F1
#
_entry.id   AF-A0A1H2AJV6-F1
#
_cell.length_a   1.000
_cell.length_b   1.000
_cell.length_c   1.000
_cell.angle_alpha   90.00
_cell.angle_beta   90.00
_cell.angle_gamma   90.00
#
_symmetry.space_group_name_H-M   'P 1'
#
loop_
_entity.id
_entity.type
_entity.pdbx_description
1 polymer ?
#
loop_
_entity_poly.entity_id
_entity_poly.type
_entity_poly.pdbx_seq_one_letter_code
_entity_poly.pdbx_strand_id
1 'polypeptide(L)'
;MDYPKSVPSAGLMDGKFVDEDPVAGKPGSLIPASWGNGVTQELLKVIQAAGLTPTESANDQLLVALRSNKLFVTAPQFDSGKSVATTEFVTRTGLQFSGFVSYGVSTVLSAANIGGVASFANNSPITATLPSTNGIAHASTLHVINAGTGILTISPAANEQIETCNGTFGPLKLDLGDSAYLIKLSNQWRLYGGSVSDRYATAHSGVVGNVGYQRYPSGNIDQWGVGTTDAKGDVNVSFPISFPNAFSSIVAIHSGGDGAMVTMYSNSATKQGCRLKVRSYTGDVSANWGVFYLAKGY
;
A
#
# COMPACT_ATOMS: atom_id res chain seq x y z
N MET A 1 -14.06 -37.08 26.73
CA MET A 1 -14.22 -36.86 28.16
C MET A 1 -15.67 -36.52 28.45
N ASP A 2 -16.28 -37.34 29.29
CA ASP A 2 -17.56 -37.14 29.98
C ASP A 2 -17.36 -37.64 31.43
N TYR A 3 -18.35 -37.48 32.29
CA TYR A 3 -18.31 -38.07 33.64
C TYR A 3 -18.03 -39.58 33.57
N PRO A 4 -17.28 -40.18 34.52
CA PRO A 4 -16.86 -41.58 34.45
C PRO A 4 -18.00 -42.56 34.83
N LYS A 5 -19.11 -42.56 34.07
CA LYS A 5 -20.29 -43.42 34.30
C LYS A 5 -19.97 -44.89 34.06
N SER A 6 -18.94 -45.19 33.28
CA SER A 6 -18.44 -46.56 33.05
C SER A 6 -17.67 -47.15 34.23
N VAL A 7 -17.32 -46.34 35.25
CA VAL A 7 -16.60 -46.79 36.45
C VAL A 7 -17.60 -47.00 37.60
N PRO A 8 -17.97 -48.26 37.94
CA PRO A 8 -19.02 -48.52 38.93
C PRO A 8 -18.71 -47.98 40.33
N SER A 9 -17.43 -47.87 40.68
CA SER A 9 -16.94 -47.37 41.97
C SER A 9 -16.71 -45.86 42.02
N ALA A 10 -17.10 -45.10 40.98
CA ALA A 10 -16.90 -43.64 40.96
C ALA A 10 -17.84 -42.88 41.91
N GLY A 11 -18.87 -43.54 42.45
CA GLY A 11 -19.80 -42.94 43.41
C GLY A 11 -20.63 -41.80 42.81
N LEU A 12 -21.05 -41.95 41.55
CA LEU A 12 -21.87 -40.95 40.86
C LEU A 12 -23.35 -41.15 41.17
N MET A 13 -24.10 -40.05 41.27
CA MET A 13 -25.56 -40.04 41.30
C MET A 13 -26.06 -39.22 40.10
N ASP A 14 -27.00 -39.76 39.34
CA ASP A 14 -27.52 -39.16 38.09
C ASP A 14 -26.42 -38.73 37.11
N GLY A 15 -25.31 -39.49 37.09
CA GLY A 15 -24.17 -39.24 36.22
C GLY A 15 -23.28 -38.07 36.64
N LYS A 16 -23.38 -37.58 37.88
CA LYS A 16 -22.54 -36.52 38.46
C LYS A 16 -21.92 -36.94 39.79
N PHE A 17 -20.84 -36.28 40.20
CA PHE A 17 -20.24 -36.51 41.51
C PHE A 17 -21.17 -36.02 42.61
N VAL A 18 -21.21 -36.72 43.74
CA VAL A 18 -22.01 -36.37 44.94
C VAL A 18 -21.17 -36.54 46.20
N ASP A 19 -21.39 -35.67 47.18
CA ASP A 19 -20.72 -35.80 48.48
C ASP A 19 -21.40 -36.90 49.29
N GLU A 20 -20.67 -37.46 50.27
CA GLU A 20 -21.21 -38.47 51.17
C GLU A 20 -22.35 -37.89 52.02
N ASP A 21 -23.40 -38.70 52.22
CA ASP A 21 -24.46 -38.41 53.19
C ASP A 21 -24.45 -39.50 54.28
N PRO A 22 -23.73 -39.26 55.40
CA PRO A 22 -23.64 -40.21 56.50
C PRO A 22 -24.98 -40.45 57.20
N VAL A 23 -25.93 -39.52 57.11
CA VAL A 23 -27.23 -39.60 57.79
C VAL A 23 -28.19 -40.50 57.02
N ALA A 24 -28.16 -40.44 55.69
CA ALA A 24 -28.92 -41.33 54.82
C ALA A 24 -28.19 -42.65 54.49
N GLY A 25 -26.96 -42.84 54.98
CA GLY A 25 -26.13 -44.02 54.70
C GLY A 25 -25.72 -44.15 53.23
N LYS A 26 -25.61 -43.02 52.51
CA LYS A 26 -25.26 -43.00 51.08
C LYS A 26 -23.78 -42.68 50.89
N PRO A 27 -22.98 -43.62 50.34
CA PRO A 27 -21.58 -43.37 50.01
C PRO A 27 -21.45 -42.25 48.97
N GLY A 28 -20.50 -41.35 49.19
CA GLY A 28 -20.17 -40.28 48.24
C GLY A 28 -19.20 -40.72 47.14
N SER A 29 -18.96 -39.79 46.21
CA SER A 29 -17.89 -39.88 45.22
C SER A 29 -16.50 -39.89 45.85
N LEU A 30 -15.53 -40.45 45.12
CA LEU A 30 -14.12 -40.50 45.54
C LEU A 30 -13.43 -39.11 45.62
N ILE A 31 -14.06 -38.10 45.04
CA ILE A 31 -13.59 -36.71 45.02
C ILE A 31 -14.73 -35.78 45.45
N PRO A 32 -14.42 -34.59 46.02
CA PRO A 32 -15.44 -33.62 46.37
C PRO A 32 -16.33 -33.26 45.18
N ALA A 33 -17.64 -33.32 45.37
CA ALA A 33 -18.60 -33.15 44.29
C ALA A 33 -18.52 -31.77 43.65
N SER A 34 -18.35 -30.73 44.48
CA SER A 34 -18.21 -29.34 44.02
C SER A 34 -17.04 -29.19 43.03
N TRP A 35 -15.88 -29.75 43.38
CA TRP A 35 -14.68 -29.70 42.55
C TRP A 35 -14.81 -30.56 41.29
N GLY A 36 -15.19 -31.85 41.45
CA GLY A 36 -15.29 -32.79 40.33
C GLY A 36 -16.32 -32.37 39.30
N ASN A 37 -17.49 -31.90 39.76
CA ASN A 37 -18.50 -31.37 38.86
C ASN A 37 -18.06 -30.05 38.23
N GLY A 38 -17.45 -29.14 38.99
CA GLY A 38 -16.99 -27.85 38.47
C GLY A 38 -16.03 -28.01 37.29
N VAL A 39 -14.96 -28.78 37.48
CA VAL A 39 -13.95 -29.02 36.42
C VAL A 39 -14.55 -29.76 35.24
N THR A 40 -15.33 -30.83 35.48
CA THR A 40 -15.93 -31.61 34.40
C THR A 40 -16.89 -30.75 33.57
N GLN A 41 -17.73 -29.95 34.22
CA GLN A 41 -18.69 -29.09 33.53
C GLN A 41 -18.01 -27.99 32.71
N GLU A 42 -16.93 -27.36 33.20
CA GLU A 42 -16.20 -26.35 32.42
C GLU A 42 -15.66 -26.94 31.11
N LEU A 43 -15.09 -28.15 31.16
CA LEU A 43 -14.54 -28.79 29.97
C LEU A 43 -15.64 -29.31 29.04
N LEU A 44 -16.73 -29.85 29.60
CA LEU A 44 -17.90 -30.28 28.83
C LEU A 44 -18.52 -29.13 28.06
N LYS A 45 -18.67 -27.94 28.68
CA LYS A 45 -19.19 -26.75 28.00
C LYS A 45 -18.36 -26.36 26.78
N VAL A 46 -17.02 -26.42 26.86
CA VAL A 46 -16.14 -26.12 25.73
C VAL A 46 -16.34 -27.14 24.60
N ILE A 47 -16.38 -28.43 24.92
CA ILE A 47 -16.60 -29.52 23.95
C ILE A 47 -17.97 -29.38 23.27
N GLN A 48 -19.01 -29.13 24.05
CA GLN A 48 -20.38 -28.96 23.55
C GLN A 48 -20.55 -27.68 22.73
N ALA A 49 -19.90 -26.57 23.11
CA ALA A 49 -19.89 -25.33 22.33
C ALA A 49 -19.19 -25.52 20.98
N ALA A 50 -18.19 -26.40 20.89
CA ALA A 50 -17.61 -26.86 19.63
C ALA A 50 -18.54 -27.80 18.83
N GLY A 51 -19.75 -28.07 19.32
CA GLY A 51 -20.72 -28.96 18.68
C GLY A 51 -20.33 -30.44 18.71
N LEU A 52 -19.43 -30.84 19.61
CA LEU A 52 -19.05 -32.23 19.81
C LEU A 52 -19.92 -32.86 20.91
N THR A 53 -20.24 -34.14 20.77
CA THR A 53 -20.88 -34.92 21.83
C THR A 53 -19.82 -35.49 22.76
N PRO A 54 -19.80 -35.12 24.05
CA PRO A 54 -18.87 -35.68 25.03
C PRO A 54 -19.00 -37.20 25.16
N THR A 55 -17.89 -37.92 25.28
CA THR A 55 -17.86 -39.37 25.51
C THR A 55 -16.72 -39.74 26.46
N GLU A 56 -16.93 -40.71 27.35
CA GLU A 56 -15.88 -41.22 28.24
C GLU A 56 -14.73 -41.89 27.49
N SER A 57 -14.98 -42.43 26.29
CA SER A 57 -14.03 -43.24 25.53
C SER A 57 -12.96 -42.43 24.78
N ALA A 58 -13.02 -41.10 24.78
CA ALA A 58 -12.11 -40.24 24.03
C ALA A 58 -11.41 -39.22 24.93
N ASN A 59 -10.08 -39.16 24.87
CA ASN A 59 -9.26 -38.28 25.73
C ASN A 59 -8.72 -37.04 25.01
N ASP A 60 -9.13 -36.81 23.77
CA ASP A 60 -8.66 -35.72 22.90
C ASP A 60 -9.77 -34.71 22.54
N GLN A 61 -11.00 -34.89 23.04
CA GLN A 61 -12.15 -34.06 22.65
C GLN A 61 -11.96 -32.57 22.93
N LEU A 62 -11.26 -32.21 24.01
CA LEU A 62 -10.92 -30.81 24.28
C LEU A 62 -9.96 -30.25 23.23
N LEU A 63 -8.96 -31.04 22.83
CA LEU A 63 -8.02 -30.67 21.77
C LEU A 63 -8.73 -30.51 20.43
N VAL A 64 -9.66 -31.42 20.10
CA VAL A 64 -10.49 -31.32 18.90
C VAL A 64 -11.37 -30.06 18.94
N ALA A 65 -11.99 -29.78 20.09
CA ALA A 65 -12.79 -28.57 20.27
C ALA A 65 -11.98 -27.29 20.01
N LEU A 66 -10.80 -27.19 20.62
CA LEU A 66 -9.86 -26.06 20.46
C LEU A 66 -9.28 -25.93 19.04
N ARG A 67 -9.35 -26.97 18.21
CA ARG A 67 -8.94 -26.92 16.80
C ARG A 67 -10.12 -26.73 15.84
N SER A 68 -11.34 -26.68 16.35
CA SER A 68 -12.53 -26.54 15.52
C SER A 68 -12.77 -25.08 15.12
N ASN A 69 -13.27 -24.89 13.90
CA ASN A 69 -13.70 -23.58 13.41
C ASN A 69 -14.99 -23.05 14.07
N LYS A 70 -15.60 -23.81 14.99
CA LYS A 70 -16.78 -23.40 15.75
C LYS A 70 -16.42 -22.56 16.98
N LEU A 71 -15.30 -22.87 17.65
CA LEU A 71 -14.82 -22.08 18.79
C LEU A 71 -13.97 -20.89 18.35
N PHE A 72 -13.09 -21.10 17.36
CA PHE A 72 -12.18 -20.08 16.89
C PHE A 72 -12.44 -19.79 15.42
N VAL A 73 -13.41 -18.92 15.18
CA VAL A 73 -13.66 -18.34 13.86
C VAL A 73 -12.61 -17.26 13.63
N THR A 74 -11.96 -17.30 12.46
CA THR A 74 -11.07 -16.22 12.06
C THR A 74 -11.86 -14.91 11.99
N ALA A 75 -11.53 -13.97 12.87
CA ALA A 75 -12.13 -12.65 12.88
C ALA A 75 -11.91 -11.91 11.55
N PRO A 76 -12.81 -10.96 11.18
CA PRO A 76 -12.59 -10.07 10.06
C PRO A 76 -11.24 -9.35 10.14
N GLN A 77 -10.70 -8.94 8.99
CA GLN A 77 -9.47 -8.17 8.95
C GLN A 77 -9.65 -6.87 9.74
N PHE A 78 -8.62 -6.50 10.51
CA PHE A 78 -8.61 -5.30 11.37
C PHE A 78 -9.59 -5.33 12.56
N ASP A 79 -10.16 -6.50 12.91
CA ASP A 79 -10.90 -6.65 14.16
C ASP A 79 -10.00 -6.34 15.37
N SER A 80 -10.49 -5.50 16.29
CA SER A 80 -9.81 -5.11 17.53
C SER A 80 -10.48 -5.69 18.77
N GLY A 81 -11.26 -6.76 18.60
CA GLY A 81 -11.94 -7.46 19.68
C GLY A 81 -10.98 -8.24 20.56
N LYS A 82 -11.53 -8.81 21.64
CA LYS A 82 -10.78 -9.67 22.59
C LYS A 82 -10.87 -11.16 22.23
N SER A 83 -11.21 -11.47 20.98
CA SER A 83 -11.32 -12.86 20.50
C SER A 83 -9.92 -13.50 20.37
N VAL A 84 -9.87 -14.83 20.36
CA VAL A 84 -8.61 -15.55 20.16
C VAL A 84 -8.14 -15.33 18.72
N ALA A 85 -6.90 -14.87 18.56
CA ALA A 85 -6.31 -14.68 17.23
C ALA A 85 -5.96 -16.05 16.61
N THR A 86 -6.62 -16.38 15.51
CA THR A 86 -6.24 -17.53 14.66
C THR A 86 -4.90 -17.28 13.96
N THR A 87 -4.18 -18.34 13.59
CA THR A 87 -2.95 -18.23 12.80
C THR A 87 -3.17 -17.47 11.50
N GLU A 88 -4.31 -17.67 10.86
CA GLU A 88 -4.77 -17.01 9.65
C GLU A 88 -4.99 -15.51 9.86
N PHE A 89 -5.42 -15.09 11.05
CA PHE A 89 -5.51 -13.66 11.40
C PHE A 89 -4.11 -13.06 11.55
N VAL A 90 -3.20 -13.74 12.27
CA VAL A 90 -1.83 -13.27 12.52
C VAL A 90 -0.99 -13.21 11.24
N THR A 91 -1.11 -14.18 10.32
CA THR A 91 -0.39 -14.12 9.04
C THR A 91 -0.80 -12.92 8.19
N ARG A 92 -2.02 -12.41 8.38
CA ARG A 92 -2.53 -11.20 7.70
C ARG A 92 -2.11 -9.89 8.37
N THR A 93 -1.54 -9.88 9.58
CA THR A 93 -1.20 -8.64 10.31
C THR A 93 0.19 -8.06 9.96
N GLY A 94 0.58 -8.11 8.68
CA GLY A 94 1.72 -7.32 8.17
C GLY A 94 3.05 -8.06 7.98
N LEU A 95 3.11 -9.37 8.24
CA LEU A 95 4.26 -10.21 7.83
C LEU A 95 4.11 -10.74 6.39
N GLN A 96 2.86 -10.89 5.93
CA GLN A 96 2.51 -11.29 4.57
C GLN A 96 1.34 -10.42 4.10
N PHE A 97 1.24 -10.24 2.78
CA PHE A 97 0.05 -9.65 2.18
C PHE A 97 -1.16 -10.56 2.38
N SER A 98 -2.35 -9.98 2.56
CA SER A 98 -3.61 -10.73 2.70
C SER A 98 -3.94 -11.61 1.48
N GLY A 99 -3.35 -11.28 0.33
CA GLY A 99 -3.39 -12.08 -0.89
C GLY A 99 -2.67 -11.39 -2.06
N PHE A 100 -2.54 -12.12 -3.16
CA PHE A 100 -2.06 -11.63 -4.45
C PHE A 100 -3.04 -12.07 -5.54
N VAL A 101 -3.55 -11.13 -6.33
CA VAL A 101 -4.47 -11.41 -7.45
C VAL A 101 -3.99 -10.69 -8.69
N SER A 102 -4.00 -11.38 -9.84
CA SER A 102 -3.63 -10.81 -11.14
C SER A 102 -4.86 -10.62 -12.02
N TYR A 103 -4.97 -9.45 -12.66
CA TYR A 103 -6.07 -9.07 -13.54
C TYR A 103 -5.56 -8.77 -14.95
N GLY A 104 -6.22 -9.35 -15.95
CA GLY A 104 -5.91 -9.13 -17.36
C GLY A 104 -6.75 -8.04 -18.04
N VAL A 105 -7.69 -7.41 -17.34
CA VAL A 105 -8.65 -6.43 -17.88
C VAL A 105 -8.94 -5.32 -16.87
N SER A 106 -9.54 -4.23 -17.32
CA SER A 106 -10.03 -3.17 -16.43
C SER A 106 -10.97 -3.75 -15.38
N THR A 107 -10.70 -3.48 -14.10
CA THR A 107 -11.37 -4.13 -12.97
C THR A 107 -11.67 -3.12 -11.86
N VAL A 108 -12.86 -3.23 -11.27
CA VAL A 108 -13.20 -2.57 -10.01
C VAL A 108 -12.77 -3.47 -8.86
N LEU A 109 -11.79 -3.02 -8.08
CA LEU A 109 -11.28 -3.71 -6.92
C LEU A 109 -12.32 -3.66 -5.77
N SER A 110 -12.25 -4.63 -4.87
CA SER A 110 -13.19 -4.76 -3.75
C SER A 110 -12.47 -4.76 -2.41
N ALA A 111 -13.23 -4.84 -1.31
CA ALA A 111 -12.67 -5.01 0.03
C ALA A 111 -11.77 -6.26 0.15
N ALA A 112 -11.93 -7.27 -0.72
CA ALA A 112 -11.08 -8.46 -0.74
C ALA A 112 -9.62 -8.17 -1.13
N ASN A 113 -9.32 -7.02 -1.76
CA ASN A 113 -7.97 -6.65 -2.13
C ASN A 113 -7.22 -5.89 -1.01
N ILE A 114 -7.92 -5.54 0.08
CA ILE A 114 -7.34 -4.75 1.16
C ILE A 114 -6.32 -5.54 1.98
N GLY A 115 -5.20 -4.89 2.30
CA GLY A 115 -4.00 -5.50 2.87
C GLY A 115 -3.25 -6.42 1.90
N GLY A 116 -3.65 -6.46 0.62
CA GLY A 116 -3.14 -7.36 -0.40
C GLY A 116 -2.48 -6.63 -1.57
N VAL A 117 -2.11 -7.41 -2.58
CA VAL A 117 -1.51 -6.94 -3.84
C VAL A 117 -2.45 -7.24 -5.00
N ALA A 118 -2.80 -6.19 -5.76
CA ALA A 118 -3.50 -6.29 -7.03
C ALA A 118 -2.50 -6.05 -8.17
N SER A 119 -2.16 -7.11 -8.91
CA SER A 119 -1.32 -7.03 -10.10
C SER A 119 -2.19 -6.94 -11.34
N PHE A 120 -1.81 -6.10 -12.29
CA PHE A 120 -2.47 -6.00 -13.59
C PHE A 120 -1.46 -6.29 -14.70
N ALA A 121 -1.88 -7.03 -15.72
CA ALA A 121 -1.05 -7.34 -16.87
C ALA A 121 -1.89 -7.33 -18.16
N ASN A 122 -1.72 -6.28 -18.96
CA ASN A 122 -2.28 -6.18 -20.30
C ASN A 122 -1.31 -5.39 -21.20
N ASN A 123 -1.33 -5.67 -22.50
CA ASN A 123 -0.50 -4.94 -23.47
C ASN A 123 -1.15 -3.62 -23.91
N SER A 124 -2.46 -3.49 -23.76
CA SER A 124 -3.25 -2.28 -24.00
C SER A 124 -3.54 -1.55 -22.68
N PRO A 125 -3.81 -0.23 -22.72
CA PRO A 125 -4.18 0.52 -21.52
C PRO A 125 -5.43 -0.04 -20.85
N ILE A 126 -5.38 -0.17 -19.53
CA ILE A 126 -6.48 -0.66 -18.69
C ILE A 126 -6.58 0.17 -17.40
N THR A 127 -7.71 0.02 -16.70
CA THR A 127 -8.00 0.80 -15.49
C THR A 127 -8.23 -0.11 -14.28
N ALA A 128 -7.52 0.17 -13.20
CA ALA A 128 -7.83 -0.34 -11.86
C ALA A 128 -8.67 0.71 -11.12
N THR A 129 -9.95 0.43 -10.91
CA THR A 129 -10.78 1.29 -10.05
C THR A 129 -10.65 0.83 -8.60
N LEU A 130 -10.20 1.71 -7.73
CA LEU A 130 -10.02 1.43 -6.29
C LEU A 130 -11.36 1.09 -5.63
N PRO A 131 -11.36 0.27 -4.56
CA PRO A 131 -12.57 0.03 -3.81
C PRO A 131 -13.00 1.32 -3.11
N SER A 132 -14.32 1.48 -2.96
CA SER A 132 -14.91 2.55 -2.14
C SER A 132 -14.32 2.51 -0.73
N THR A 133 -13.93 3.67 -0.21
CA THR A 133 -13.45 3.84 1.16
C THR A 133 -14.52 3.56 2.22
N ASN A 134 -15.80 3.61 1.84
CA ASN A 134 -16.91 3.24 2.72
C ASN A 134 -16.83 1.76 3.13
N GLY A 135 -16.93 1.49 4.43
CA GLY A 135 -16.81 0.13 5.00
C GLY A 135 -15.36 -0.37 5.14
N ILE A 136 -14.35 0.42 4.75
CA ILE A 136 -12.93 0.07 4.92
C ILE A 136 -12.36 0.77 6.16
N ALA A 137 -11.67 0.00 7.01
CA ALA A 137 -11.03 0.51 8.22
C ALA A 137 -9.97 1.59 7.91
N HIS A 138 -9.89 2.62 8.76
CA HIS A 138 -8.85 3.65 8.63
C HIS A 138 -7.44 3.04 8.63
N ALA A 139 -6.51 3.62 7.88
CA ALA A 139 -5.14 3.14 7.70
C ALA A 139 -4.98 1.77 7.00
N SER A 140 -6.06 1.22 6.41
CA SER A 140 -5.98 0.05 5.54
C SER A 140 -5.09 0.32 4.32
N THR A 141 -4.27 -0.66 3.92
CA THR A 141 -3.35 -0.52 2.78
C THR A 141 -3.84 -1.30 1.56
N LEU A 142 -3.42 -0.87 0.36
CA LEU A 142 -3.62 -1.58 -0.89
C LEU A 142 -2.41 -1.33 -1.81
N HIS A 143 -1.84 -2.40 -2.33
CA HIS A 143 -0.69 -2.33 -3.22
C HIS A 143 -1.13 -2.69 -4.63
N VAL A 144 -0.80 -1.85 -5.60
CA VAL A 144 -1.14 -2.06 -7.02
C VAL A 144 0.14 -2.09 -7.84
N ILE A 145 0.26 -3.05 -8.75
CA ILE A 145 1.45 -3.23 -9.59
C ILE A 145 1.03 -3.40 -11.04
N ASN A 146 1.72 -2.74 -11.96
CA ASN A 146 1.60 -3.00 -13.38
C ASN A 146 2.72 -3.95 -13.86
N ALA A 147 2.35 -5.13 -14.33
CA ALA A 147 3.25 -6.11 -14.93
C ALA A 147 3.07 -6.24 -16.46
N GLY A 148 2.16 -5.46 -17.05
CA GLY A 148 1.92 -5.41 -18.50
C GLY A 148 2.58 -4.20 -19.18
N THR A 149 2.72 -4.26 -20.50
CA THR A 149 3.29 -3.14 -21.28
C THR A 149 2.29 -2.00 -21.51
N GLY A 150 0.99 -2.25 -21.31
CA GLY A 150 -0.04 -1.22 -21.37
C GLY A 150 -0.01 -0.34 -20.12
N ILE A 151 -0.31 0.96 -20.28
CA ILE A 151 -0.40 1.89 -19.15
C ILE A 151 -1.57 1.48 -18.26
N LEU A 152 -1.30 1.22 -16.99
CA LEU A 152 -2.33 1.00 -15.99
C LEU A 152 -2.74 2.35 -15.38
N THR A 153 -4.01 2.70 -15.51
CA THR A 153 -4.57 3.86 -14.82
C THR A 153 -5.23 3.41 -13.52
N ILE A 154 -4.78 3.94 -12.38
CA ILE A 154 -5.46 3.75 -11.09
C ILE A 154 -6.43 4.91 -10.89
N SER A 155 -7.72 4.61 -10.77
CA SER A 155 -8.79 5.60 -10.57
C SER A 155 -9.47 5.40 -9.22
N PRO A 156 -9.85 6.48 -8.51
CA PRO A 156 -10.66 6.34 -7.29
C PRO A 156 -12.06 5.78 -7.62
N ALA A 157 -12.76 5.30 -6.59
CA ALA A 157 -14.19 5.10 -6.69
C ALA A 157 -14.92 6.45 -6.91
N ALA A 158 -16.19 6.38 -7.36
CA ALA A 158 -16.98 7.58 -7.63
C ALA A 158 -17.08 8.49 -6.39
N ASN A 159 -16.90 9.80 -6.59
CA ASN A 159 -16.91 10.84 -5.54
C ASN A 159 -15.78 10.74 -4.50
N GLU A 160 -14.79 9.88 -4.71
CA GLU A 160 -13.60 9.79 -3.87
C GLU A 160 -12.38 10.33 -4.63
N GLN A 161 -11.25 10.49 -3.92
CA GLN A 161 -10.03 11.03 -4.50
C GLN A 161 -8.82 10.16 -4.17
N ILE A 162 -7.82 10.22 -5.05
CA ILE A 162 -6.46 9.79 -4.76
C ILE A 162 -5.64 11.06 -4.54
N GLU A 163 -4.97 11.15 -3.40
CA GLU A 163 -4.03 12.21 -3.06
C GLU A 163 -2.60 11.64 -3.08
N THR A 164 -1.67 12.36 -3.68
CA THR A 164 -0.25 12.02 -3.67
C THR A 164 0.49 12.62 -2.47
N CYS A 165 1.73 12.19 -2.24
CA CYS A 165 2.54 12.68 -1.12
C CYS A 165 2.84 14.19 -1.14
N ASN A 166 2.64 14.87 -2.29
CA ASN A 166 2.79 16.32 -2.43
C ASN A 166 1.45 17.09 -2.51
N GLY A 167 0.32 16.44 -2.22
CA GLY A 167 -1.00 17.07 -2.22
C GLY A 167 -1.63 17.22 -3.61
N THR A 168 -1.13 16.52 -4.63
CA THR A 168 -1.78 16.47 -5.95
C THR A 168 -2.95 15.48 -5.92
N PHE A 169 -4.07 15.86 -6.53
CA PHE A 169 -5.24 14.98 -6.65
C PHE A 169 -5.41 14.47 -8.08
N GLY A 170 -5.77 13.20 -8.23
CA GLY A 170 -6.13 12.63 -9.52
C GLY A 170 -5.70 11.17 -9.71
N PRO A 171 -6.04 10.58 -10.87
CA PRO A 171 -5.66 9.20 -11.18
C PRO A 171 -4.14 9.06 -11.31
N LEU A 172 -3.63 7.89 -10.94
CA LEU A 172 -2.21 7.54 -11.09
C LEU A 172 -2.02 6.75 -12.38
N LYS A 173 -0.87 6.94 -13.04
CA LYS A 173 -0.48 6.17 -14.22
C LYS A 173 0.77 5.36 -13.90
N LEU A 174 0.68 4.05 -14.09
CA LEU A 174 1.76 3.10 -13.86
C LEU A 174 2.20 2.53 -15.20
N ASP A 175 3.47 2.70 -15.53
CA ASP A 175 4.11 2.04 -16.67
C ASP A 175 4.51 0.60 -16.31
N LEU A 176 5.07 -0.15 -17.25
CA LEU A 176 5.53 -1.52 -16.97
C LEU A 176 6.54 -1.53 -15.82
N GLY A 177 6.26 -2.34 -14.80
CA GLY A 177 7.10 -2.49 -13.61
C GLY A 177 6.82 -1.46 -12.53
N ASP A 178 5.94 -0.48 -12.76
CA ASP A 178 5.58 0.49 -11.74
C ASP A 178 4.67 -0.10 -10.65
N SER A 179 4.81 0.46 -9.45
CA SER A 179 3.99 0.12 -8.29
C SER A 179 3.44 1.36 -7.59
N ALA A 180 2.28 1.21 -6.96
CA ALA A 180 1.62 2.21 -6.13
C ALA A 180 1.19 1.60 -4.79
N TYR A 181 1.63 2.20 -3.69
CA TYR A 181 1.21 1.79 -2.34
C TYR A 181 0.29 2.86 -1.77
N LEU A 182 -0.94 2.45 -1.49
CA LEU A 182 -2.03 3.33 -1.09
C LEU A 182 -2.43 3.03 0.36
N ILE A 183 -2.73 4.07 1.12
CA ILE A 183 -3.30 3.98 2.47
C ILE A 183 -4.64 4.71 2.51
N LYS A 184 -5.64 4.07 3.11
CA LYS A 184 -6.98 4.62 3.27
C LYS A 184 -7.00 5.64 4.41
N LEU A 185 -7.53 6.83 4.15
CA LEU A 185 -7.74 7.87 5.18
C LEU A 185 -9.23 8.02 5.49
N SER A 186 -9.81 9.20 5.30
CA SER A 186 -11.26 9.42 5.39
C SER A 186 -11.90 9.03 4.06
N ASN A 187 -12.28 10.00 3.22
CA ASN A 187 -12.90 9.76 1.90
C ASN A 187 -11.88 9.77 0.75
N GLN A 188 -10.67 9.26 1.01
CA GLN A 188 -9.60 9.27 0.04
C GLN A 188 -8.60 8.14 0.27
N TRP A 189 -7.91 7.80 -0.82
CA TRP A 189 -6.69 7.01 -0.83
C TRP A 189 -5.49 7.95 -0.91
N ARG A 190 -4.49 7.76 -0.05
CA ARG A 190 -3.22 8.49 -0.14
C ARG A 190 -2.13 7.58 -0.68
N LEU A 191 -1.44 8.02 -1.73
CA LEU A 191 -0.21 7.38 -2.20
C LEU A 191 0.92 7.71 -1.22
N TYR A 192 1.50 6.68 -0.61
CA TYR A 192 2.57 6.82 0.39
C TYR A 192 3.86 6.09 -0.01
N GLY A 193 3.84 5.30 -1.09
CA GLY A 193 5.01 4.55 -1.56
C GLY A 193 4.78 3.91 -2.92
N GLY A 194 5.71 3.04 -3.32
CA GLY A 194 5.78 2.48 -4.67
C GLY A 194 6.54 3.38 -5.63
N SER A 195 7.01 2.85 -6.76
CA SER A 195 7.84 3.61 -7.71
C SER A 195 7.15 4.86 -8.24
N VAL A 196 5.82 4.82 -8.41
CA VAL A 196 5.07 5.98 -8.90
C VAL A 196 5.07 7.14 -7.89
N SER A 197 5.29 6.87 -6.59
CA SER A 197 5.36 7.90 -5.55
C SER A 197 6.59 8.80 -5.69
N ASP A 198 7.69 8.29 -6.26
CA ASP A 198 8.92 9.06 -6.49
C ASP A 198 8.69 10.23 -7.45
N ARG A 199 7.76 10.09 -8.40
CA ARG A 199 7.36 11.16 -9.32
C ARG A 199 6.75 12.36 -8.59
N TYR A 200 6.17 12.14 -7.41
CA TYR A 200 5.52 13.17 -6.59
C TYR A 200 6.38 13.60 -5.41
N ALA A 201 7.37 12.80 -5.01
CA ALA A 201 8.28 13.16 -3.92
C ALA A 201 9.14 14.37 -4.32
N THR A 202 9.18 15.38 -3.44
CA THR A 202 9.99 16.59 -3.65
C THR A 202 11.47 16.28 -3.92
N ALA A 203 11.99 15.17 -3.37
CA ALA A 203 13.36 14.71 -3.53
C ALA A 203 13.67 14.00 -4.87
N HIS A 204 12.66 13.44 -5.57
CA HIS A 204 12.88 12.57 -6.74
C HIS A 204 11.98 12.89 -7.95
N SER A 205 11.12 13.91 -7.84
CA SER A 205 10.19 14.29 -8.91
C SER A 205 10.88 14.79 -10.18
N GLY A 206 10.24 14.53 -11.31
CA GLY A 206 10.69 14.95 -12.63
C GLY A 206 9.55 14.95 -13.64
N VAL A 207 9.74 15.67 -14.74
CA VAL A 207 8.84 15.66 -15.90
C VAL A 207 9.62 15.16 -17.10
N VAL A 208 9.14 14.05 -17.66
CA VAL A 208 9.66 13.47 -18.91
C VAL A 208 9.06 14.24 -20.08
N GLY A 209 9.90 14.75 -20.97
CA GLY A 209 9.49 15.55 -22.13
C GLY A 209 10.59 16.53 -22.54
N ASN A 210 10.35 17.29 -23.60
CA ASN A 210 11.17 18.44 -23.97
C ASN A 210 10.23 19.64 -24.12
N VAL A 211 10.12 20.56 -23.17
CA VAL A 211 10.95 20.80 -21.97
C VAL A 211 10.72 19.83 -20.81
N GLY A 212 11.70 19.68 -19.90
CA GLY A 212 11.61 18.75 -18.76
C GLY A 212 12.60 19.04 -17.62
N TYR A 213 12.46 18.33 -16.51
CA TYR A 213 13.37 18.44 -15.36
C TYR A 213 13.48 17.12 -14.57
N GLN A 214 14.55 16.97 -13.81
CA GLN A 214 14.76 15.90 -12.83
C GLN A 214 15.33 16.47 -11.53
N ARG A 215 14.70 16.13 -10.40
CA ARG A 215 15.25 16.36 -9.07
C ARG A 215 15.97 15.10 -8.58
N TYR A 216 17.10 15.30 -7.93
CA TYR A 216 17.88 14.22 -7.34
C TYR A 216 17.80 14.27 -5.81
N PRO A 217 17.93 13.12 -5.12
CA PRO A 217 17.91 13.06 -3.66
C PRO A 217 18.98 13.91 -2.98
N SER A 218 20.06 14.27 -3.67
CA SER A 218 21.08 15.18 -3.16
C SER A 218 20.61 16.65 -3.06
N GLY A 219 19.39 16.96 -3.54
CA GLY A 219 18.87 18.32 -3.68
C GLY A 219 19.23 18.99 -5.00
N ASN A 220 20.08 18.38 -5.83
CA ASN A 220 20.40 18.91 -7.16
C ASN A 220 19.18 18.78 -8.08
N ILE A 221 19.08 19.70 -9.03
CA ILE A 221 18.03 19.74 -10.05
C ILE A 221 18.70 19.98 -11.40
N ASP A 222 18.42 19.10 -12.36
CA ASP A 222 18.74 19.32 -13.76
C ASP A 222 17.44 19.69 -14.51
N GLN A 223 17.50 20.70 -15.36
CA GLN A 223 16.36 21.14 -16.19
C GLN A 223 16.82 21.29 -17.64
N TRP A 224 16.03 20.83 -18.59
CA TRP A 224 16.36 20.94 -20.02
C TRP A 224 15.20 21.49 -20.82
N GLY A 225 15.55 22.06 -21.97
CA GLY A 225 14.54 22.62 -22.86
C GLY A 225 15.12 23.21 -24.13
N VAL A 226 14.27 23.99 -24.78
CA VAL A 226 14.56 24.65 -26.05
C VAL A 226 14.40 26.16 -25.93
N GLY A 227 15.10 26.89 -26.79
CA GLY A 227 14.95 28.31 -26.98
C GLY A 227 15.17 28.69 -28.44
N THR A 228 14.72 29.89 -28.81
CA THR A 228 14.88 30.42 -30.16
C THR A 228 15.35 31.85 -30.07
N THR A 229 16.31 32.23 -30.92
CA THR A 229 16.84 33.59 -30.93
C THR A 229 15.83 34.59 -31.48
N ASP A 230 15.83 35.79 -30.91
CA ASP A 230 15.25 36.98 -31.54
C ASP A 230 16.16 37.54 -32.64
N ALA A 231 15.74 38.60 -33.33
CA ALA A 231 16.51 39.23 -34.40
C ALA A 231 17.89 39.76 -33.96
N LYS A 232 18.12 39.92 -32.66
CA LYS A 232 19.41 40.33 -32.08
C LYS A 232 20.27 39.13 -31.70
N GLY A 233 19.81 37.89 -31.88
CA GLY A 233 20.52 36.69 -31.43
C GLY A 233 20.33 36.40 -29.94
N ASP A 234 19.34 36.99 -29.27
CA ASP A 234 19.09 36.80 -27.85
C ASP A 234 18.04 35.71 -27.60
N VAL A 235 18.28 34.88 -26.57
CA VAL A 235 17.33 33.85 -26.11
C VAL A 235 17.00 34.10 -24.64
N ASN A 236 15.72 34.28 -24.32
CA ASN A 236 15.25 34.31 -22.93
C ASN A 236 14.85 32.90 -22.50
N VAL A 237 15.71 32.25 -21.73
CA VAL A 237 15.46 30.90 -21.21
C VAL A 237 14.60 31.01 -19.95
N SER A 238 13.46 30.32 -19.95
CA SER A 238 12.62 30.13 -18.76
C SER A 238 12.71 28.67 -18.34
N PHE A 239 13.15 28.42 -17.11
CA PHE A 239 13.26 27.05 -16.60
C PHE A 239 11.87 26.47 -16.30
N PRO A 240 11.64 25.15 -16.55
CA PRO A 240 10.39 24.47 -16.20
C PRO A 240 9.89 24.72 -14.77
N ILE A 241 10.82 24.78 -13.81
CA ILE A 241 10.55 25.14 -12.42
C ILE A 241 11.60 26.15 -11.91
N SER A 242 11.24 26.94 -10.91
CA SER A 242 12.22 27.72 -10.14
C SER A 242 13.17 26.78 -9.39
N PHE A 243 14.48 27.05 -9.46
CA PHE A 243 15.43 26.47 -8.52
C PHE A 243 15.13 27.00 -7.10
N PRO A 244 14.90 26.13 -6.09
CA PRO A 244 14.54 26.58 -4.75
C PRO A 244 15.56 27.54 -4.13
N ASN A 245 16.84 27.22 -4.24
CA ASN A 245 17.93 27.98 -3.63
C ASN A 245 18.67 28.82 -4.68
N ALA A 246 19.32 28.19 -5.66
CA ALA A 246 20.19 28.87 -6.60
C ALA A 246 20.33 28.16 -7.95
N PHE A 247 20.43 28.97 -9.01
CA PHE A 247 20.97 28.53 -10.30
C PHE A 247 22.49 28.35 -10.18
N SER A 248 23.03 27.28 -10.75
CA SER A 248 24.48 26.99 -10.74
C SER A 248 25.13 27.19 -12.11
N SER A 249 24.60 26.53 -13.15
CA SER A 249 25.19 26.60 -14.49
C SER A 249 24.18 26.27 -15.58
N ILE A 250 24.51 26.66 -16.82
CA ILE A 250 23.79 26.27 -18.02
C ILE A 250 24.79 25.90 -19.11
N VAL A 251 24.51 24.83 -19.82
CA VAL A 251 25.18 24.45 -21.06
C VAL A 251 24.13 24.49 -22.15
N ALA A 252 24.44 25.15 -23.26
CA ALA A 252 23.52 25.30 -24.37
C ALA A 252 24.24 25.05 -25.70
N ILE A 253 23.56 24.39 -26.62
CA ILE A 253 24.05 24.09 -27.97
C ILE A 253 23.12 24.73 -29.00
N HIS A 254 23.71 25.21 -30.09
CA HIS A 254 22.98 25.67 -31.26
C HIS A 254 22.48 24.47 -32.09
N SER A 255 21.28 24.60 -32.65
CA SER A 255 20.72 23.68 -33.64
C SER A 255 20.55 24.42 -34.96
N GLY A 256 21.43 24.12 -35.92
CA GLY A 256 21.42 24.70 -37.26
C GLY A 256 22.49 24.07 -38.15
N GLY A 257 22.64 24.58 -39.38
CA GLY A 257 23.58 24.03 -40.37
C GLY A 257 25.06 24.35 -40.09
N ASP A 258 25.35 25.41 -39.35
CA ASP A 258 26.71 25.90 -39.06
C ASP A 258 26.95 26.09 -37.55
N GLY A 259 28.22 26.28 -37.19
CA GLY A 259 28.66 26.53 -35.82
C GLY A 259 28.30 27.92 -35.31
N ALA A 260 27.79 27.99 -34.07
CA ALA A 260 27.52 29.23 -33.36
C ALA A 260 28.11 29.19 -31.94
N MET A 261 28.57 30.36 -31.48
CA MET A 261 28.95 30.61 -30.10
C MET A 261 27.70 30.91 -29.28
N VAL A 262 27.54 30.21 -28.15
CA VAL A 262 26.45 30.43 -27.19
C VAL A 262 27.04 30.86 -25.86
N THR A 263 26.62 32.02 -25.35
CA THR A 263 27.12 32.58 -24.08
C THR A 263 25.97 33.08 -23.22
N MET A 264 26.04 32.89 -21.91
CA MET A 264 25.08 33.50 -20.98
C MET A 264 25.45 34.97 -20.71
N TYR A 265 24.46 35.87 -20.70
CA TYR A 265 24.67 37.25 -20.29
C TYR A 265 25.07 37.33 -18.81
N SER A 266 26.12 38.10 -18.53
CA SER A 266 26.52 38.40 -17.15
C SER A 266 25.34 38.99 -16.37
N ASN A 267 25.15 38.53 -15.13
CA ASN A 267 24.08 38.95 -14.22
C ASN A 267 22.64 38.75 -14.74
N SER A 268 22.44 37.96 -15.80
CA SER A 268 21.10 37.63 -16.29
C SER A 268 20.46 36.44 -15.56
N ALA A 269 21.25 35.65 -14.84
CA ALA A 269 20.81 34.43 -14.20
C ALA A 269 19.94 34.71 -12.97
N THR A 270 18.80 34.02 -12.91
CA THR A 270 17.88 34.01 -11.77
C THR A 270 17.52 32.56 -11.44
N LYS A 271 16.73 32.35 -10.39
CA LYS A 271 16.17 31.03 -10.05
C LYS A 271 15.23 30.49 -11.13
N GLN A 272 14.64 31.35 -11.96
CA GLN A 272 13.57 31.02 -12.90
C GLN A 272 14.02 31.04 -14.38
N GLY A 273 15.23 31.53 -14.66
CA GLY A 273 15.72 31.64 -16.04
C GLY A 273 17.00 32.44 -16.17
N CYS A 274 17.50 32.55 -17.40
CA CYS A 274 18.64 33.36 -17.76
C CYS A 274 18.51 33.86 -19.22
N ARG A 275 19.41 34.74 -19.64
CA ARG A 275 19.47 35.20 -21.03
C ARG A 275 20.73 34.68 -21.71
N LEU A 276 20.58 34.08 -22.87
CA LEU A 276 21.68 33.63 -23.72
C LEU A 276 21.84 34.55 -24.92
N LYS A 277 23.07 34.61 -25.43
CA LYS A 277 23.45 35.23 -26.70
C LYS A 277 23.98 34.15 -27.61
N VAL A 278 23.49 34.13 -28.85
CA VAL A 278 23.96 33.25 -29.92
C VAL A 278 24.52 34.11 -31.04
N ARG A 279 25.72 33.77 -31.53
CA ARG A 279 26.40 34.44 -32.65
C ARG A 279 27.11 33.42 -33.52
N SER A 280 27.19 33.65 -34.82
CA SER A 280 28.07 32.85 -35.69
C SER A 280 29.55 33.10 -35.34
N TYR A 281 30.46 32.29 -35.90
CA TYR A 281 31.90 32.52 -35.76
C TYR A 281 32.38 33.88 -36.32
N THR A 282 31.62 34.47 -37.26
CA THR A 282 31.85 35.82 -37.83
C THR A 282 31.21 36.93 -37.01
N GLY A 283 30.41 36.61 -35.99
CA GLY A 283 29.72 37.57 -35.13
C GLY A 283 28.30 37.93 -35.58
N ASP A 284 27.79 37.29 -36.63
CA ASP A 284 26.44 37.51 -37.15
C ASP A 284 25.38 37.03 -36.16
N VAL A 285 24.24 37.72 -36.16
CA VAL A 285 23.05 37.39 -35.36
C VAL A 285 21.84 37.31 -36.26
N SER A 286 20.91 36.42 -35.94
CA SER A 286 19.65 36.28 -36.65
C SER A 286 18.56 35.78 -35.70
N ALA A 287 17.32 36.06 -36.06
CA ALA A 287 16.17 35.39 -35.48
C ALA A 287 16.11 33.92 -35.90
N ASN A 288 15.36 33.14 -35.13
CA ASN A 288 14.96 31.77 -35.44
C ASN A 288 16.08 30.72 -35.39
N TRP A 289 17.22 31.01 -34.77
CA TRP A 289 18.22 29.99 -34.47
C TRP A 289 17.80 29.20 -33.23
N GLY A 290 17.77 27.87 -33.38
CA GLY A 290 17.36 26.97 -32.31
C GLY A 290 18.49 26.75 -31.29
N VAL A 291 18.11 26.63 -30.02
CA VAL A 291 19.02 26.31 -28.92
C VAL A 291 18.41 25.19 -28.09
N PHE A 292 19.20 24.17 -27.76
CA PHE A 292 18.90 23.22 -26.70
C PHE A 292 19.75 23.55 -25.48
N TYR A 293 19.18 23.47 -24.29
CA TYR A 293 19.92 23.74 -23.05
C TYR A 293 19.73 22.65 -22.00
N LEU A 294 20.75 22.53 -21.14
CA LEU A 294 20.71 21.84 -19.86
C LEU A 294 21.18 22.81 -18.78
N ALA A 295 20.32 23.10 -17.82
CA ALA A 295 20.57 23.96 -16.68
C ALA A 295 20.63 23.13 -15.39
N LYS A 296 21.49 23.55 -14.46
CA LYS A 296 21.67 22.91 -13.16
C LYS A 296 21.53 23.90 -12.03
N GLY A 297 20.95 23.46 -10.92
CA GLY A 297 20.78 24.23 -9.69
C GLY A 297 20.29 23.35 -8.54
N TYR A 298 19.83 23.98 -7.46
CA TYR A 298 19.29 23.32 -6.26
C TYR A 298 18.38 24.28 -5.50
#